data_AF-A0A945CE51-F1
#
_entry.id   AF-A0A945CE51-F1
#
_cell.length_a   1.000
_cell.length_b   1.000
_cell.length_c   1.000
_cell.angle_alpha   90.00
_cell.angle_beta   90.00
_cell.angle_gamma   90.00
#
_symmetry.space_group_name_H-M   'P 1'
#
loop_
_entity.id
_entity.type
_entity.pdbx_description
1 polymer ?
#
loop_
_entity_poly.entity_id
_entity_poly.type
_entity_poly.pdbx_seq_one_letter_code
_entity_poly.pdbx_strand_id
1 'polypeptide(L)'
;MSKRQSTGEGWSLTTEDFEEPDDEVVSRPPEDQHIRIRKEKRKKGKVVTIVGDVILAKPDMKDLARALRDALGVGGTAREEFIELQGDCQDRARAWLEKNGWRLR
;
A
#
# COMPACT_ATOMS: atom_id res chain seq x y z
N MET A 1 53.48 -4.59 42.36
CA MET A 1 53.12 -3.18 42.08
C MET A 1 51.97 -3.18 41.10
N SER A 2 50.92 -2.41 41.39
CA SER A 2 49.98 -1.82 40.41
C SER A 2 49.11 -2.78 39.58
N LYS A 3 47.82 -2.54 39.36
CA LYS A 3 46.81 -1.64 39.91
C LYS A 3 45.48 -2.21 39.41
N ARG A 4 44.45 -2.10 40.25
CA ARG A 4 43.03 -2.38 39.97
C ARG A 4 42.55 -1.81 38.63
N GLN A 5 41.55 -2.48 38.04
CA GLN A 5 40.34 -1.91 37.41
C GLN A 5 39.47 -3.09 36.91
N SER A 6 38.62 -3.68 37.76
CA SER A 6 37.16 -3.49 37.73
C SER A 6 36.65 -2.17 37.12
N THR A 7 35.85 -2.28 36.07
CA THR A 7 34.46 -1.80 35.98
C THR A 7 33.83 -2.42 34.74
N GLY A 8 32.76 -3.20 34.95
CA GLY A 8 31.85 -3.59 33.89
C GLY A 8 30.89 -2.43 33.64
N GLU A 9 30.96 -1.85 32.45
CA GLU A 9 29.94 -0.92 31.96
C GLU A 9 29.13 -1.65 30.90
N GLY A 10 27.86 -1.86 31.26
CA GLY A 10 26.86 -2.50 30.43
C GLY A 10 26.59 -1.66 29.19
N TRP A 11 26.60 -2.33 28.05
CA TRP A 11 25.96 -1.91 26.83
C TRP A 11 24.55 -1.34 27.13
N SER A 12 24.38 -0.05 26.95
CA SER A 12 23.08 0.55 26.70
C SER A 12 23.21 1.27 25.37
N LEU A 13 23.11 0.47 24.30
CA LEU A 13 22.80 1.03 22.99
C LEU A 13 21.32 1.39 23.09
N THR A 14 21.05 2.65 23.43
CA THR A 14 19.74 3.24 23.19
C THR A 14 19.39 2.88 21.76
N THR A 15 18.30 2.14 21.58
CA THR A 15 17.75 1.93 20.25
C THR A 15 17.27 3.31 19.82
N GLU A 16 18.19 4.06 19.20
CA GLU A 16 17.84 5.16 18.33
C GLU A 16 16.94 4.51 17.28
N ASP A 17 15.64 4.72 17.51
CA ASP A 17 14.56 4.43 16.60
C ASP A 17 14.89 5.16 15.31
N PHE A 18 15.62 4.47 14.45
CA PHE A 18 15.86 4.87 13.09
C PHE A 18 14.50 4.73 12.39
N GLU A 19 13.66 5.75 12.56
CA GLU A 19 12.54 5.99 11.66
C GLU A 19 13.15 6.13 10.27
N GLU A 20 13.12 5.02 9.52
CA GLU A 20 13.53 5.00 8.14
C GLU A 20 12.79 6.14 7.42
N PRO A 21 13.50 7.00 6.66
CA PRO A 21 12.86 8.12 6.00
C PRO A 21 11.72 7.57 5.15
N ASP A 22 10.49 8.02 5.44
CA ASP A 22 9.33 7.72 4.62
C ASP A 22 9.63 8.28 3.24
N ASP A 23 10.05 7.40 2.33
CA ASP A 23 10.37 7.72 0.94
C ASP A 23 9.19 8.54 0.40
N GLU A 24 9.38 9.86 0.26
CA GLU A 24 8.33 10.82 -0.09
C GLU A 24 7.91 10.60 -1.55
N VAL A 25 7.15 9.53 -1.78
CA VAL A 25 6.49 9.26 -3.05
C VAL A 25 5.43 10.34 -3.26
N VAL A 26 5.80 11.36 -4.05
CA VAL A 26 4.90 12.45 -4.44
C VAL A 26 3.72 11.87 -5.23
N SER A 27 2.53 11.95 -4.67
CA SER A 27 1.27 11.56 -5.32
C SER A 27 1.10 12.34 -6.63
N ARG A 28 0.97 11.63 -7.76
CA ARG A 28 0.68 12.28 -9.06
C ARG A 28 -0.82 12.32 -9.30
N PRO A 29 -1.31 13.27 -10.11
CA PRO A 29 -2.74 13.41 -10.35
C PRO A 29 -3.29 12.18 -11.11
N PRO A 30 -4.56 11.82 -10.88
CA PRO A 30 -5.18 10.62 -11.44
C PRO A 30 -5.29 10.64 -12.97
N GLU A 31 -5.29 11.83 -13.58
CA GLU A 31 -5.40 12.03 -15.03
C GLU A 31 -4.12 11.68 -15.81
N ASP A 32 -2.96 11.71 -15.14
CA ASP A 32 -1.65 11.39 -15.71
C ASP A 32 -1.25 9.92 -15.49
N GLN A 33 -2.05 9.16 -14.75
CA GLN A 33 -1.75 7.79 -14.38
C GLN A 33 -2.65 6.79 -15.12
N HIS A 34 -2.03 5.71 -15.59
CA HIS A 34 -2.72 4.62 -16.27
C HIS A 34 -2.88 3.45 -15.30
N ILE A 35 -4.06 3.35 -14.72
CA ILE A 35 -4.38 2.30 -13.74
C ILE A 35 -4.70 1.00 -14.46
N ARG A 36 -4.13 -0.10 -13.94
CA ARG A 36 -4.35 -1.43 -14.50
C ARG A 36 -5.18 -2.28 -13.56
N ILE A 37 -6.31 -2.76 -14.05
CA ILE A 37 -7.14 -3.72 -13.30
C ILE A 37 -6.95 -5.12 -13.87
N ARG A 38 -6.59 -6.06 -13.00
CA ARG A 38 -6.44 -7.48 -13.32
C ARG A 38 -7.26 -8.34 -12.36
N LYS A 39 -7.70 -9.48 -12.85
CA LYS A 39 -8.28 -10.54 -12.05
C LYS A 39 -7.22 -11.60 -11.76
N GLU A 40 -7.07 -11.98 -10.50
CA GLU A 40 -6.20 -13.07 -10.08
C GLU A 40 -6.98 -14.17 -9.35
N LYS A 41 -6.63 -15.43 -9.64
CA LYS A 41 -7.18 -16.60 -8.94
C LYS A 41 -6.23 -17.01 -7.82
N ARG A 42 -6.70 -16.97 -6.57
CA ARG A 42 -6.01 -17.46 -5.38
C ARG A 42 -6.36 -18.94 -5.11
N LYS A 43 -5.68 -19.53 -4.12
CA LYS A 43 -5.90 -20.91 -3.68
C LYS A 43 -7.39 -21.15 -3.35
N LYS A 44 -7.86 -22.39 -3.59
CA LYS A 44 -9.25 -22.83 -3.38
C LYS A 44 -10.29 -22.09 -4.25
N GLY A 45 -9.91 -21.64 -5.45
CA GLY A 45 -10.84 -21.02 -6.40
C GLY A 45 -11.31 -19.63 -6.02
N LYS A 46 -10.72 -19.01 -4.98
CA LYS A 46 -11.03 -17.62 -4.62
C LYS A 46 -10.52 -16.69 -5.71
N VAL A 47 -11.32 -15.70 -6.07
CA VAL A 47 -10.94 -14.65 -7.03
C VAL A 47 -10.68 -13.35 -6.28
N VAL A 48 -9.68 -12.62 -6.73
CA VAL A 48 -9.36 -11.27 -6.26
C VAL A 48 -9.17 -10.36 -7.47
N THR A 49 -9.50 -9.09 -7.29
CA THR A 49 -9.28 -8.05 -8.28
C THR A 49 -8.10 -7.20 -7.79
N ILE A 50 -7.09 -7.04 -8.63
CA ILE A 50 -5.88 -6.26 -8.35
C ILE A 50 -5.97 -4.98 -9.16
N VAL A 51 -5.90 -3.84 -8.48
CA VAL A 51 -5.80 -2.49 -9.06
C VAL A 51 -4.36 -2.05 -8.87
N GLY A 52 -3.54 -2.15 -9.91
CA GLY A 52 -2.12 -1.81 -9.89
C GLY A 52 -1.77 -0.64 -10.80
N ASP A 53 -0.48 -0.34 -10.88
CA ASP A 53 0.07 0.84 -11.58
C ASP A 53 -0.46 2.16 -10.98
N VAL A 54 -0.65 2.18 -9.65
CA VAL A 54 -1.07 3.36 -8.88
C VAL A 54 0.17 3.97 -8.23
N ILE A 55 0.45 5.25 -8.51
CA ILE A 55 1.60 5.96 -7.93
C ILE A 55 1.08 7.02 -6.97
N LEU A 56 0.89 6.63 -5.72
CA LEU A 56 0.36 7.47 -4.65
C LEU A 56 1.20 7.32 -3.40
N ALA A 57 1.22 8.36 -2.57
CA ALA A 57 1.76 8.28 -1.23
C ALA A 57 0.97 7.26 -0.38
N LYS A 58 1.62 6.63 0.59
CA LYS A 58 0.98 5.70 1.55
C LYS A 58 -0.37 6.20 2.12
N PRO A 59 -0.54 7.48 2.54
CA PRO A 59 -1.84 7.98 3.00
C PRO A 59 -2.91 7.99 1.89
N ASP A 60 -2.59 8.52 0.71
CA ASP A 60 -3.50 8.54 -0.44
C ASP A 60 -3.86 7.13 -0.92
N MET A 61 -2.90 6.21 -0.84
CA MET A 61 -3.09 4.82 -1.21
C MET A 61 -4.08 4.12 -0.28
N LYS A 62 -4.02 4.43 1.03
CA LYS A 62 -5.00 3.95 2.02
C LYS A 62 -6.39 4.56 1.79
N ASP A 63 -6.44 5.84 1.43
CA ASP A 63 -7.70 6.55 1.15
C ASP A 63 -8.40 5.99 -0.09
N LEU A 64 -7.69 5.85 -1.21
CA LEU A 64 -8.20 5.25 -2.43
C LEU A 64 -8.72 3.82 -2.19
N ALA A 65 -7.97 3.01 -1.44
CA ALA A 65 -8.42 1.67 -1.08
C ALA A 65 -9.68 1.71 -0.20
N ARG A 66 -9.80 2.66 0.73
CA ARG A 66 -11.02 2.83 1.54
C ARG A 66 -12.20 3.22 0.65
N ALA A 67 -12.03 4.18 -0.25
CA ALA A 67 -13.06 4.63 -1.17
C ALA A 67 -13.54 3.50 -2.10
N LEU A 68 -12.63 2.69 -2.64
CA LEU A 68 -12.98 1.51 -3.45
C LEU A 68 -13.72 0.44 -2.64
N ARG A 69 -13.28 0.16 -1.40
CA ARG A 69 -13.94 -0.82 -0.52
C ARG A 69 -15.38 -0.39 -0.20
N ASP A 70 -15.58 0.89 0.12
CA ASP A 70 -16.88 1.47 0.42
C ASP A 70 -17.81 1.44 -0.81
N ALA A 71 -17.31 1.89 -1.96
CA ALA A 71 -18.08 1.94 -3.20
C ALA A 71 -18.48 0.55 -3.74
N LEU A 72 -17.61 -0.44 -3.56
CA LEU A 72 -17.81 -1.80 -4.07
C LEU A 72 -18.43 -2.74 -3.03
N GLY A 73 -18.48 -2.35 -1.76
CA GLY A 73 -18.94 -3.20 -0.66
C GLY A 73 -18.09 -4.46 -0.50
N VAL A 74 -16.79 -4.40 -0.80
CA VAL A 74 -15.87 -5.55 -0.74
C VAL A 74 -14.76 -5.31 0.27
N GLY A 75 -14.25 -6.40 0.85
CA GLY A 75 -12.99 -6.35 1.60
C GLY A 75 -11.79 -6.15 0.67
N GLY A 76 -10.72 -5.57 1.21
CA GLY A 76 -9.49 -5.36 0.44
C GLY A 76 -8.34 -4.77 1.25
N THR A 77 -7.15 -4.82 0.67
CA THR A 77 -5.88 -4.40 1.27
C THR A 77 -5.16 -3.45 0.35
N ALA A 78 -4.73 -2.30 0.87
CA ALA A 78 -3.81 -1.39 0.18
C ALA A 78 -2.37 -1.89 0.37
N ARG A 79 -1.62 -2.01 -0.73
CA ARG A 79 -0.17 -2.18 -0.76
C ARG A 79 0.46 -0.91 -1.32
N GLU A 80 1.78 -0.87 -1.38
CA GLU A 80 2.52 0.31 -1.82
C GLU A 80 2.28 0.63 -3.30
N GLU A 81 2.16 -0.39 -4.15
CA GLU A 81 2.02 -0.21 -5.61
C GLU A 81 0.65 -0.67 -6.18
N PHE A 82 -0.19 -1.30 -5.35
CA PHE A 82 -1.47 -1.86 -5.78
C PHE A 82 -2.49 -2.06 -4.66
N ILE A 83 -3.76 -2.14 -5.03
CA ILE A 83 -4.87 -2.49 -4.13
C ILE A 83 -5.37 -3.89 -4.50
N GLU A 84 -5.52 -4.73 -3.49
CA GLU A 84 -6.18 -6.02 -3.62
C GLU A 84 -7.62 -5.92 -3.12
N LEU A 85 -8.58 -6.28 -3.97
CA LEU A 85 -10.00 -6.33 -3.65
C LEU A 85 -10.48 -7.79 -3.71
N GLN A 86 -11.27 -8.21 -2.73
CA GLN A 86 -11.80 -9.57 -2.69
C GLN A 86 -12.96 -9.71 -3.69
N GLY A 87 -12.99 -10.84 -4.39
CA GLY A 87 -14.04 -11.13 -5.36
C GLY A 87 -13.73 -10.65 -6.78
N ASP A 88 -14.69 -10.92 -7.67
CA ASP A 88 -14.70 -10.42 -9.03
C ASP A 88 -15.45 -9.08 -9.04
N CYS A 89 -14.70 -7.98 -8.97
CA CYS A 89 -15.27 -6.63 -8.98
C CYS A 89 -14.64 -5.75 -10.06
N GLN A 90 -14.00 -6.35 -11.06
CA GLN A 90 -13.30 -5.65 -12.13
C GLN A 90 -14.20 -4.61 -12.82
N ASP A 91 -15.42 -4.99 -13.20
CA ASP A 91 -16.34 -4.10 -13.93
C ASP A 91 -16.77 -2.90 -13.08
N ARG A 92 -17.17 -3.17 -11.84
CA ARG A 92 -17.55 -2.14 -10.88
C ARG A 92 -16.38 -1.22 -10.50
N ALA A 93 -15.18 -1.78 -10.36
CA ALA A 93 -13.96 -1.02 -10.07
C ALA A 93 -13.59 -0.11 -11.23
N ARG A 94 -13.71 -0.59 -12.48
CA ARG A 94 -13.51 0.26 -13.67
C ARG A 94 -14.47 1.43 -13.70
N ALA A 95 -15.77 1.14 -13.58
CA ALA A 95 -16.80 2.18 -13.59
C ALA A 95 -16.58 3.25 -12.50
N TRP A 96 -16.17 2.83 -11.30
CA TRP A 96 -15.86 3.78 -10.23
C TRP A 96 -14.60 4.60 -10.53
N LEU A 97 -13.52 3.98 -11.01
CA LEU A 97 -12.27 4.67 -11.34
C LEU A 97 -12.47 5.68 -12.49
N GLU A 98 -13.18 5.31 -13.55
CA GLU A 98 -13.51 6.22 -14.66
C GLU A 98 -14.34 7.42 -14.19
N LYS A 99 -15.33 7.17 -13.31
CA LYS A 99 -16.15 8.24 -12.72
C LYS A 99 -15.34 9.20 -11.86
N ASN A 100 -14.26 8.73 -11.24
CA ASN A 100 -13.36 9.55 -10.42
C ASN A 100 -12.20 10.15 -11.23
N GLY A 101 -12.23 10.06 -12.57
CA GLY A 101 -11.25 10.71 -13.45
C GLY A 101 -9.94 9.94 -13.64
N TRP A 102 -9.88 8.67 -13.23
CA TRP A 102 -8.71 7.82 -13.46
C TRP A 102 -8.72 7.29 -14.90
N ARG A 103 -7.54 7.26 -15.54
CA ARG A 103 -7.39 6.60 -16.84
C ARG A 103 -7.07 5.12 -16.64
N LEU A 104 -7.87 4.27 -17.27
CA LEU A 104 -7.64 2.83 -17.30
C LEU A 104 -6.83 2.44 -18.53
N ARG A 105 -6.00 1.40 -18.39
CA ARG A 105 -5.23 0.78 -19.48
C ARG A 105 -5.70 -0.64 -19.81
#